data_AF-A0A7H9B8M4-F1
#
_entry.id   AF-A0A7H9B8M4-F1
#
_cell.length_a   1.000
_cell.length_b   1.000
_cell.length_c   1.000
_cell.angle_alpha   90.00
_cell.angle_beta   90.00
_cell.angle_gamma   90.00
#
_symmetry.space_group_name_H-M   'P 1'
#
loop_
_entity.id
_entity.type
_entity.pdbx_description
1 polymer ?
#
loop_
_entity_poly.entity_id
_entity_poly.type
_entity_poly.pdbx_seq_one_letter_code
_entity_poly.pdbx_strand_id
1 'polypeptide(L)'
;MARYYCEYCHSYLTHDTLSVRKSHLVGKNHLRITADYYRNKARDENKCIFRQKKTHRPAPAPPSRPPDSPKPAALHCLSNSENKSAARLARAHKKELAQPHTGILHKLYDGSPGYSKVFIDSNRLDIGDLVRANRLPQRANAAADTATPQARTRNETVAHKNCTTTEFSLEPPRILTQWSSTVPKTRLYNDNGGSLIKSIDESRKRILRRKKY
;
A
#
# COMPACT_ATOMS: atom_id res chain seq x y z
N MET A 1 -35.94 16.93 26.31
CA MET A 1 -35.13 17.13 25.08
C MET A 1 -34.06 16.05 25.03
N ALA A 2 -34.05 15.22 24.00
CA ALA A 2 -32.98 14.25 23.79
C ALA A 2 -31.69 15.00 23.43
N ARG A 3 -30.60 14.75 24.16
CA ARG A 3 -29.27 15.26 23.83
C ARG A 3 -28.53 14.20 23.02
N TYR A 4 -27.89 14.59 21.92
CA TYR A 4 -27.06 13.69 21.14
C TYR A 4 -25.69 13.50 21.79
N TYR A 5 -25.29 12.25 22.00
CA TYR A 5 -23.95 11.87 22.43
C TYR A 5 -23.23 11.16 21.30
N CYS A 6 -22.01 11.59 21.00
CA CYS A 6 -21.17 10.92 20.01
C CYS A 6 -20.23 9.93 20.70
N GLU A 7 -20.44 8.64 20.47
CA GLU A 7 -19.63 7.57 21.08
C GLU A 7 -18.16 7.63 20.67
N TYR A 8 -17.86 8.08 19.45
CA TYR A 8 -16.47 8.20 18.98
C TYR A 8 -15.76 9.42 19.58
N CYS A 9 -16.44 10.56 19.65
CA CYS A 9 -15.85 11.80 20.16
C CYS A 9 -15.92 11.93 21.70
N HIS A 10 -16.67 11.04 22.35
CA HIS A 10 -16.98 11.10 23.78
C HIS A 10 -17.51 12.46 24.24
N SER A 11 -18.31 13.12 23.41
CA SER A 11 -18.83 14.47 23.68
C SER A 11 -20.34 14.57 23.47
N TYR A 12 -20.98 15.41 24.29
CA TYR A 12 -22.39 15.76 24.17
C TYR A 12 -22.57 16.99 23.29
N LEU A 13 -23.61 16.97 22.45
CA LEU A 13 -24.01 18.10 21.62
C LEU A 13 -25.10 18.92 22.34
N THR A 14 -24.98 20.25 22.28
CA THR A 14 -25.89 21.18 23.01
C THR A 14 -27.31 21.12 22.47
N HIS A 15 -27.46 20.99 21.15
CA HIS A 15 -28.74 20.85 20.47
C HIS A 15 -28.69 19.71 19.48
N ASP A 16 -29.72 18.85 19.51
CA ASP A 16 -29.84 17.73 18.58
C ASP A 16 -30.75 18.09 17.41
N THR A 17 -30.27 19.00 16.55
CA THR A 17 -30.91 19.28 15.26
C THR A 17 -30.15 18.57 14.14
N LEU A 18 -30.84 18.19 13.07
CA LEU A 18 -30.23 17.50 11.93
C LEU A 18 -29.04 18.28 11.33
N SER A 19 -29.14 19.61 11.28
CA SER A 19 -28.07 20.49 10.79
C SER A 19 -26.81 20.40 11.67
N VAL A 20 -26.98 20.51 13.00
CA VAL A 20 -25.88 20.48 13.97
C VAL A 20 -25.25 19.08 14.03
N ARG A 21 -26.05 18.01 13.95
CA ARG A 21 -25.55 16.64 13.89
C ARG A 21 -24.76 16.39 12.60
N LYS A 22 -25.28 16.82 11.45
CA LYS A 22 -24.61 16.65 10.15
C LYS A 22 -23.27 17.37 10.10
N SER A 23 -23.18 18.60 10.62
CA SER A 23 -21.91 19.34 10.67
C SER A 23 -20.90 18.70 11.61
N HIS A 24 -21.33 18.12 12.73
CA HIS A 24 -20.48 17.33 13.63
C HIS A 24 -19.91 16.09 12.93
N LEU A 25 -20.75 15.29 12.27
CA LEU A 25 -20.35 14.04 11.60
C LEU A 25 -19.38 14.25 10.42
N VAL A 26 -19.52 15.37 9.69
CA VAL A 26 -18.60 15.74 8.61
C VAL A 26 -17.38 16.52 9.13
N GLY A 27 -17.32 16.80 10.43
CA GLY A 27 -16.24 17.53 11.06
C GLY A 27 -14.91 16.79 10.99
N LYS A 28 -13.83 17.51 10.69
CA LYS A 28 -12.46 16.97 10.57
C LYS A 28 -12.02 16.13 11.78
N ASN A 29 -12.36 16.57 12.99
CA ASN A 29 -11.99 15.85 14.20
C ASN A 29 -12.74 14.53 14.35
N HIS A 30 -14.07 14.53 14.11
CA HIS A 30 -14.89 13.33 14.14
C HIS A 30 -14.42 12.29 13.11
N LEU A 31 -14.18 12.73 11.86
CA LEU A 31 -13.67 11.84 10.81
C LEU A 31 -12.31 11.23 11.16
N ARG A 32 -11.40 12.00 11.76
CA ARG A 32 -10.10 11.49 12.20
C ARG A 32 -10.25 10.44 13.30
N ILE A 33 -11.01 10.73 14.36
CA ILE A 33 -11.20 9.80 15.48
C ILE A 33 -11.90 8.53 15.02
N THR A 34 -12.94 8.65 14.21
CA THR A 34 -13.69 7.52 13.66
C THR A 34 -12.79 6.66 12.75
N ALA A 35 -11.99 7.28 11.88
CA ALA A 35 -11.03 6.56 11.05
C ALA A 35 -9.99 5.82 11.89
N ASP A 36 -9.47 6.45 12.95
CA ASP A 36 -8.48 5.84 13.84
C ASP A 36 -9.08 4.70 14.67
N TYR A 37 -10.33 4.82 15.11
CA TYR A 37 -11.07 3.74 15.75
C TYR A 37 -11.15 2.50 14.85
N TYR A 38 -11.64 2.65 13.62
CA TYR A 38 -11.78 1.51 12.70
C TYR A 38 -10.43 0.94 12.26
N ARG A 39 -9.41 1.79 12.07
CA ARG A 39 -8.03 1.33 11.82
C ARG A 39 -7.49 0.49 12.98
N ASN A 40 -7.74 0.89 14.23
CA ASN A 40 -7.28 0.15 15.40
C ASN A 40 -8.07 -1.15 15.59
N LYS A 41 -9.40 -1.12 15.46
CA LYS A 41 -10.26 -2.31 15.51
C LYS A 41 -9.83 -3.36 14.49
N ALA A 42 -9.65 -2.96 13.23
CA ALA A 42 -9.15 -3.85 12.18
C ALA A 42 -7.74 -4.39 12.48
N ARG A 43 -6.87 -3.59 13.12
CA ARG A 43 -5.53 -4.04 13.53
C ARG A 43 -5.59 -5.06 14.66
N ASP A 44 -6.53 -4.95 15.57
CA ASP A 44 -6.63 -5.83 16.74
C ASP A 44 -7.30 -7.16 16.39
N GLU A 45 -8.33 -7.14 15.54
CA GLU A 45 -8.89 -8.36 14.94
C GLU A 45 -7.81 -9.16 14.19
N ASN A 46 -6.94 -8.48 13.43
CA ASN A 46 -5.83 -9.14 12.72
C ASN A 46 -4.70 -9.65 13.64
N LYS A 47 -4.60 -9.17 14.89
CA LYS A 47 -3.59 -9.61 15.87
C LYS A 47 -4.07 -10.73 16.76
N CYS A 48 -5.39 -10.94 16.90
CA CYS A 48 -5.93 -11.97 17.76
C CYS A 48 -5.60 -13.36 17.18
N ILE A 49 -4.41 -13.86 17.50
CA ILE A 49 -4.03 -15.24 17.24
C ILE A 49 -4.78 -16.06 18.28
N PHE A 50 -6.04 -16.39 18.00
CA PHE A 50 -6.78 -17.37 18.78
C PHE A 50 -6.08 -18.71 18.62
N ARG A 51 -5.14 -19.00 19.53
CA ARG A 51 -4.57 -20.34 19.63
C ARG A 51 -5.69 -21.26 20.08
N GLN A 52 -6.08 -22.18 19.19
CA GLN A 52 -6.98 -23.26 19.57
C GLN A 52 -6.38 -23.99 20.78
N LYS A 53 -7.20 -24.22 21.80
CA LYS A 53 -6.79 -24.99 22.99
C LYS A 53 -6.47 -26.40 22.52
N LYS A 54 -5.18 -26.78 22.60
CA LYS A 54 -4.77 -28.17 22.37
C LYS A 54 -5.02 -28.95 23.65
N THR A 55 -5.94 -29.89 23.59
CA THR A 55 -6.10 -30.89 24.67
C THR A 55 -4.99 -31.92 24.51
N HIS A 56 -4.02 -31.92 25.42
CA HIS A 56 -3.04 -32.99 25.50
C HIS A 56 -3.72 -34.22 26.09
N ARG A 57 -4.01 -35.22 25.25
CA ARG A 57 -4.33 -36.57 25.74
C ARG A 57 -3.02 -37.27 26.07
N PRO A 58 -2.94 -38.01 27.19
CA PRO A 58 -1.75 -38.80 27.49
C PRO A 58 -1.50 -39.77 26.32
N ALA A 59 -0.33 -39.64 25.70
CA ALA A 59 0.09 -40.61 24.69
C ALA A 59 0.43 -41.93 25.40
N PRO A 60 0.06 -43.09 24.83
CA PRO A 60 0.56 -44.37 25.33
C PRO A 60 2.09 -44.38 25.30
N ALA A 61 2.70 -45.11 26.23
CA ALA A 61 4.15 -45.19 26.36
C ALA A 61 4.80 -45.45 24.98
N PRO A 62 5.76 -44.62 24.55
CA PRO A 62 6.35 -44.77 23.23
C PRO A 62 7.06 -46.13 23.15
N PRO A 63 6.88 -46.91 22.06
CA PRO A 63 7.67 -48.11 21.84
C PRO A 63 9.17 -47.74 21.81
N SER A 64 10.03 -48.68 22.25
CA SER A 64 11.48 -48.51 22.23
C SER A 64 11.92 -47.97 20.86
N ARG A 65 12.59 -46.80 20.89
CA ARG A 65 12.94 -46.02 19.70
C ARG A 65 13.80 -46.90 18.77
N PRO A 66 13.38 -47.18 17.52
CA PRO A 66 14.21 -47.95 16.60
C PRO A 66 15.54 -47.21 16.33
N PRO A 67 16.65 -47.93 16.10
CA PRO A 67 17.99 -47.35 15.96
C PRO A 67 18.10 -46.33 14.80
N ASP A 68 17.24 -46.43 13.79
CA ASP A 68 17.19 -45.50 12.64
C ASP A 68 16.28 -44.27 12.85
N SER A 69 15.87 -43.98 14.10
CA SER A 69 15.03 -42.82 14.37
C SER A 69 15.75 -41.49 14.04
N PRO A 70 15.08 -40.53 13.37
CA PRO A 70 15.71 -39.26 13.03
C PRO A 70 16.16 -38.53 14.29
N LYS A 71 17.39 -38.00 14.23
CA LYS A 71 17.95 -37.17 15.31
C LYS A 71 17.03 -35.97 15.57
N PRO A 72 16.84 -35.56 16.84
CA PRO A 72 16.03 -34.39 17.16
C PRO A 72 16.58 -33.16 16.41
N ALA A 73 15.69 -32.45 15.74
CA ALA A 73 16.05 -31.25 14.99
C ALA A 73 16.44 -30.11 15.93
N ALA A 74 17.53 -29.41 15.61
CA ALA A 74 17.92 -28.21 16.34
C ALA A 74 16.90 -27.08 16.10
N LEU A 75 16.37 -26.51 17.17
CA LEU A 75 15.49 -25.35 17.10
C LEU A 75 16.32 -24.08 17.10
N HIS A 76 16.22 -23.28 16.03
CA HIS A 76 16.86 -21.98 15.96
C HIS A 76 15.94 -20.90 16.56
N CYS A 77 16.36 -20.32 17.69
CA CYS A 77 15.67 -19.25 18.37
C CYS A 77 16.47 -17.95 18.27
N LEU A 78 15.88 -16.92 17.65
CA LEU A 78 16.48 -15.60 17.55
C LEU A 78 16.47 -14.84 18.89
N SER A 79 17.38 -13.87 19.03
CA SER A 79 17.35 -12.91 20.15
C SER A 79 16.09 -12.03 20.12
N ASN A 80 15.71 -11.48 21.27
CA ASN A 80 14.59 -10.54 21.37
C ASN A 80 14.74 -9.32 20.44
N SER A 81 15.95 -8.79 20.32
CA SER A 81 16.23 -7.64 19.44
C SER A 81 16.00 -8.01 17.96
N GLU A 82 16.51 -9.17 17.55
CA GLU A 82 16.39 -9.69 16.19
C GLU A 82 14.93 -10.02 15.85
N ASN A 83 14.21 -10.70 16.75
CA ASN A 83 12.78 -10.97 16.60
C ASN A 83 11.96 -9.68 16.45
N LYS A 84 12.26 -8.65 17.25
CA LYS A 84 11.58 -7.35 17.15
C LYS A 84 11.84 -6.67 15.80
N SER A 85 13.08 -6.73 15.32
CA SER A 85 13.48 -6.19 14.01
C SER A 85 12.79 -6.94 12.87
N ALA A 86 12.84 -8.28 12.89
CA ALA A 86 12.21 -9.14 11.89
C ALA A 86 10.69 -8.93 11.83
N ALA A 87 10.02 -8.86 12.98
CA ALA A 87 8.58 -8.59 13.04
C ALA A 87 8.23 -7.20 12.50
N ARG A 88 9.06 -6.19 12.74
CA ARG A 88 8.87 -4.83 12.19
C ARG A 88 9.00 -4.84 10.66
N LEU A 89 10.02 -5.50 10.12
CA LEU A 89 10.21 -5.64 8.67
C LEU A 89 9.07 -6.42 8.02
N ALA A 90 8.66 -7.55 8.61
CA ALA A 90 7.54 -8.35 8.10
C ALA A 90 6.23 -7.56 8.04
N ARG A 91 5.95 -6.73 9.06
CA ARG A 91 4.78 -5.83 9.06
C ARG A 91 4.85 -4.79 7.94
N ALA A 92 6.03 -4.21 7.71
CA ALA A 92 6.23 -3.25 6.62
C ALA A 92 6.02 -3.92 5.25
N HIS A 93 6.64 -5.06 5.00
CA HIS A 93 6.49 -5.81 3.74
C HIS A 93 5.04 -6.23 3.49
N LYS A 94 4.32 -6.72 4.52
CA LYS A 94 2.89 -7.07 4.39
C LYS A 94 2.04 -5.85 4.02
N LYS A 95 2.34 -4.67 4.59
CA LYS A 95 1.62 -3.43 4.28
C LYS A 95 1.88 -2.96 2.85
N GLU A 96 3.11 -3.05 2.38
CA GLU A 96 3.49 -2.68 1.00
C GLU A 96 2.85 -3.63 -0.02
N LEU A 97 2.87 -4.94 0.25
CA LEU A 97 2.27 -5.95 -0.63
C LEU A 97 0.75 -5.79 -0.76
N ALA A 98 0.07 -5.31 0.29
CA ALA A 98 -1.37 -5.05 0.27
C ALA A 98 -1.76 -3.80 -0.55
N GLN A 99 -0.81 -2.97 -0.97
CA GLN A 99 -1.12 -1.80 -1.82
C GLN A 99 -1.45 -2.26 -3.24
N PRO A 100 -2.50 -1.73 -3.87
CA PRO A 100 -2.82 -2.05 -5.25
C PRO A 100 -1.73 -1.54 -6.20
N HIS A 101 -1.25 -2.39 -7.10
CA HIS A 101 -0.26 -2.04 -8.13
C HIS A 101 -0.95 -1.93 -9.50
N THR A 102 -1.63 -0.82 -9.78
CA THR A 102 -2.41 -0.62 -11.02
C THR A 102 -1.77 0.37 -12.00
N GLY A 103 -0.50 0.73 -11.80
CA GLY A 103 0.13 1.82 -12.55
C GLY A 103 0.63 1.48 -13.98
N ILE A 104 0.81 0.20 -14.35
CA ILE A 104 1.53 -0.13 -15.59
C ILE A 104 0.70 0.11 -16.86
N LEU A 105 -0.58 -0.26 -16.85
CA LEU A 105 -1.49 -0.04 -17.98
C LEU A 105 -1.71 1.45 -18.21
N HIS A 106 -1.77 2.23 -17.13
CA HIS A 106 -1.90 3.68 -17.17
C HIS A 106 -0.73 4.35 -17.90
N LYS A 107 0.49 3.81 -17.73
CA LYS A 107 1.70 4.24 -18.46
C LYS A 107 1.73 3.73 -19.90
N LEU A 108 1.37 2.45 -20.12
CA LEU A 108 1.44 1.81 -21.42
C LEU A 108 0.51 2.44 -22.46
N TYR A 109 -0.71 2.76 -22.04
CA TYR A 109 -1.72 3.36 -22.90
C TYR A 109 -1.68 4.89 -22.92
N ASP A 110 -0.70 5.51 -22.26
CA ASP A 110 -0.58 6.96 -22.25
C ASP A 110 -0.38 7.49 -23.69
N GLY A 111 -1.26 8.39 -24.12
CA GLY A 111 -1.29 8.90 -25.49
C GLY A 111 -2.09 8.07 -26.51
N SER A 112 -2.67 6.93 -26.11
CA SER A 112 -3.59 6.17 -26.96
C SER A 112 -4.88 6.96 -27.28
N PRO A 113 -5.50 6.74 -28.45
CA PRO A 113 -6.81 7.32 -28.75
C PRO A 113 -7.83 6.92 -27.68
N GLY A 114 -8.49 7.92 -27.08
CA GLY A 114 -9.54 7.67 -26.08
C GLY A 114 -9.03 7.38 -24.67
N TYR A 115 -7.72 7.48 -24.39
CA TYR A 115 -7.14 7.34 -23.05
C TYR A 115 -7.93 8.11 -21.98
N SER A 116 -8.20 9.38 -22.27
CA SER A 116 -8.85 10.32 -21.36
C SER A 116 -10.30 9.97 -21.03
N LYS A 117 -10.93 9.05 -21.77
CA LYS A 117 -12.30 8.59 -21.52
C LYS A 117 -12.36 7.38 -20.58
N VAL A 118 -11.28 6.59 -20.51
CA VAL A 118 -11.23 5.30 -19.79
C VAL A 118 -10.33 5.37 -18.56
N PHE A 119 -9.12 5.91 -18.70
CA PHE A 119 -8.09 5.90 -17.65
C PHE A 119 -8.12 7.10 -16.71
N ILE A 120 -8.97 8.09 -16.98
CA ILE A 120 -9.18 9.24 -16.10
C ILE A 120 -10.51 9.06 -15.38
N ASP A 121 -10.46 8.79 -14.08
CA ASP A 121 -11.65 8.50 -13.28
C ASP A 121 -12.67 9.64 -13.30
N SER A 122 -12.20 10.89 -13.36
CA SER A 122 -13.09 12.06 -13.46
C SER A 122 -13.86 12.13 -14.80
N ASN A 123 -13.42 11.45 -15.85
CA ASN A 123 -14.04 11.49 -17.18
C ASN A 123 -14.83 10.21 -17.52
N ARG A 124 -14.77 9.20 -16.66
CA ARG A 124 -15.50 7.94 -16.80
C ARG A 124 -17.00 8.16 -16.65
N LEU A 125 -17.80 7.37 -17.37
CA LEU A 125 -19.27 7.50 -17.36
C LEU A 125 -19.92 6.86 -16.14
N ASP A 126 -19.30 5.84 -15.55
CA ASP A 126 -19.82 5.09 -14.42
C ASP A 126 -19.54 5.76 -13.07
N ILE A 127 -18.31 6.26 -12.88
CA ILE A 127 -17.87 6.85 -11.60
C ILE A 127 -17.61 8.37 -11.68
N GLY A 128 -17.59 8.97 -12.87
CA GLY A 128 -17.15 10.35 -13.04
C GLY A 128 -17.97 11.37 -12.26
N ASP A 129 -19.30 11.20 -12.21
CA ASP A 129 -20.18 12.06 -11.41
C ASP A 129 -19.90 11.93 -9.91
N LEU A 130 -19.71 10.70 -9.42
CA LEU A 130 -19.37 10.44 -8.02
C LEU A 130 -18.01 11.04 -7.65
N VAL A 131 -17.01 10.90 -8.53
CA VAL A 131 -15.66 11.46 -8.32
C VAL A 131 -15.71 12.99 -8.25
N ARG A 132 -16.53 13.64 -9.09
CA ARG A 132 -16.71 15.10 -9.06
C ARG A 132 -17.47 15.57 -7.82
N ALA A 133 -18.57 14.89 -7.47
CA ALA A 133 -19.40 15.23 -6.32
C ALA A 133 -18.69 15.02 -4.97
N ASN A 134 -17.80 14.04 -4.89
CA ASN A 134 -17.03 13.74 -3.68
C ASN A 134 -15.80 14.64 -3.48
N ARG A 135 -15.53 15.61 -4.35
CA ARG A 135 -14.45 16.58 -4.13
C ARG A 135 -14.79 17.44 -2.92
N LEU A 136 -13.94 17.39 -1.89
CA LEU A 136 -14.17 18.13 -0.65
C LEU A 136 -14.17 19.64 -0.91
N PRO A 137 -15.03 20.42 -0.23
CA PRO A 137 -15.01 21.86 -0.33
C PRO A 137 -13.69 22.41 0.21
N GLN A 138 -12.91 23.06 -0.65
CA GLN A 138 -11.67 23.73 -0.26
C GLN A 138 -12.02 25.06 0.43
N ARG A 139 -12.34 24.98 1.73
CA ARG A 139 -12.65 26.18 2.55
C ARG A 139 -11.41 26.87 3.11
N ALA A 140 -10.29 26.16 3.18
CA ALA A 140 -9.04 26.72 3.67
C ALA A 140 -8.30 27.42 2.52
N ASN A 141 -7.91 28.68 2.73
CA ASN A 141 -7.10 29.47 1.79
C ASN A 141 -5.62 29.02 1.74
N ALA A 142 -5.33 27.76 2.06
CA ALA A 142 -4.00 27.23 1.83
C ALA A 142 -3.79 27.16 0.31
N ALA A 143 -2.68 27.72 -0.17
CA ALA A 143 -2.21 27.47 -1.52
C ALA A 143 -2.25 25.95 -1.74
N ALA A 144 -2.83 25.51 -2.85
CA ALA A 144 -2.74 24.11 -3.22
C ALA A 144 -1.26 23.81 -3.50
N ASP A 145 -0.50 23.40 -2.49
CA ASP A 145 0.95 23.11 -2.55
C ASP A 145 1.30 21.87 -3.40
N THR A 146 0.39 21.47 -4.27
CA THR A 146 0.55 20.37 -5.21
C THR A 146 0.18 20.90 -6.57
N ALA A 147 1.15 20.91 -7.49
CA ALA A 147 0.94 21.16 -8.90
C ALA A 147 -0.34 20.43 -9.34
N THR A 148 -1.40 21.18 -9.62
CA THR A 148 -2.63 20.61 -10.14
C THR A 148 -2.25 19.85 -11.41
N PRO A 149 -2.36 18.51 -11.44
CA PRO A 149 -2.06 17.77 -12.65
C PRO A 149 -2.96 18.36 -13.73
N GLN A 150 -2.36 18.76 -14.87
CA GLN A 150 -3.12 19.31 -16.00
C GLN A 150 -4.33 18.42 -16.25
N ALA A 151 -5.52 18.97 -15.99
CA ALA A 151 -6.75 18.21 -16.04
C ALA A 151 -7.03 17.86 -17.50
N ARG A 152 -6.68 16.63 -17.88
CA ARG A 152 -6.95 16.10 -19.21
C ARG A 152 -8.45 16.04 -19.46
N THR A 153 -8.88 16.61 -20.59
CA THR A 153 -10.30 16.78 -20.90
C THR A 153 -10.86 15.54 -21.60
N ARG A 154 -12.17 15.30 -21.46
CA ARG A 154 -12.83 14.16 -22.13
C ARG A 154 -12.83 14.28 -23.66
N ASN A 155 -12.79 15.51 -24.17
CA ASN A 155 -12.92 15.83 -25.59
C ASN A 155 -11.59 15.90 -26.33
N GLU A 156 -10.51 15.41 -25.72
CA GLU A 156 -9.22 15.28 -26.39
C GLU A 156 -9.35 14.41 -27.64
N THR A 157 -9.04 15.03 -28.78
CA THR A 157 -8.92 14.36 -30.06
C THR A 157 -7.46 14.03 -30.32
N VAL A 158 -7.22 13.00 -31.13
CA VAL A 158 -5.88 12.74 -31.67
C VAL A 158 -5.62 13.83 -32.70
N ALA A 159 -5.18 15.02 -32.26
CA ALA A 159 -4.45 15.90 -33.16
C ALA A 159 -3.20 15.13 -33.60
N HIS A 160 -2.83 15.22 -34.88
CA HIS A 160 -1.59 14.66 -35.42
C HIS A 160 -0.37 15.26 -34.70
N LYS A 161 -0.12 14.83 -33.47
CA LYS A 161 1.18 14.94 -32.84
C LYS A 161 2.02 13.99 -33.67
N ASN A 162 2.78 14.57 -34.59
CA ASN A 162 3.91 13.91 -35.20
C ASN A 162 4.61 13.13 -34.09
N CYS A 163 4.87 11.86 -34.35
CA CYS A 163 5.54 10.92 -33.47
C CYS A 163 6.95 11.44 -33.14
N THR A 164 7.05 12.54 -32.38
CA THR A 164 8.25 12.94 -31.66
C THR A 164 8.21 12.13 -30.39
N THR A 165 8.60 10.87 -30.56
CA THR A 165 8.74 9.83 -29.55
C THR A 165 9.54 10.39 -28.39
N THR A 166 8.89 10.91 -27.35
CA THR A 166 9.51 10.93 -26.03
C THR A 166 9.64 9.47 -25.64
N GLU A 167 10.83 8.91 -25.79
CA GLU A 167 11.16 7.53 -25.49
C GLU A 167 10.82 7.19 -24.02
N PHE A 168 9.59 6.75 -23.77
CA PHE A 168 9.22 6.19 -22.48
C PHE A 168 9.68 4.74 -22.44
N SER A 169 10.92 4.54 -21.99
CA SER A 169 11.40 3.21 -21.61
C SER A 169 10.63 2.75 -20.36
N LEU A 170 9.96 1.60 -20.45
CA LEU A 170 9.28 1.00 -19.30
C LEU A 170 10.31 0.70 -18.20
N GLU A 171 9.92 0.89 -16.94
CA GLU A 171 10.74 0.47 -15.82
C GLU A 171 11.01 -1.04 -15.91
N PRO A 172 12.26 -1.49 -15.67
CA PRO A 172 12.56 -2.91 -15.67
C PRO A 172 11.76 -3.65 -14.59
N PRO A 173 11.46 -4.95 -14.78
CA PRO A 173 10.71 -5.74 -13.82
C PRO A 173 11.42 -5.76 -12.46
N ARG A 174 10.66 -5.52 -11.39
CA ARG A 174 11.18 -5.54 -10.03
C ARG A 174 11.43 -6.97 -9.58
N ILE A 175 12.54 -7.18 -8.88
CA ILE A 175 12.93 -8.48 -8.31
C ILE A 175 12.94 -8.42 -6.78
N LEU A 176 12.86 -9.58 -6.14
CA LEU A 176 12.96 -9.68 -4.69
C LEU A 176 14.38 -9.38 -4.23
N THR A 177 14.56 -8.35 -3.39
CA THR A 177 15.87 -7.96 -2.86
C THR A 177 16.57 -9.09 -2.11
N GLN A 178 15.82 -9.94 -1.40
CA GLN A 178 16.37 -11.10 -0.69
C GLN A 178 17.03 -12.13 -1.62
N TRP A 179 16.65 -12.17 -2.91
CA TRP A 179 17.19 -13.09 -3.91
C TRP A 179 17.93 -12.35 -5.02
N SER A 180 18.40 -11.13 -4.78
CA SER A 180 19.12 -10.36 -5.81
C SER A 180 20.42 -11.03 -6.27
N SER A 181 20.98 -11.95 -5.46
CA SER A 181 22.20 -12.70 -5.78
C SER A 181 22.01 -13.79 -6.84
N THR A 182 20.78 -14.22 -7.13
CA THR A 182 20.50 -15.27 -8.12
C THR A 182 20.43 -14.74 -9.55
N VAL A 183 20.47 -13.41 -9.74
CA VAL A 183 20.42 -12.80 -11.06
C VAL A 183 21.76 -13.02 -11.79
N PRO A 184 21.74 -13.39 -13.08
CA PRO A 184 22.97 -13.53 -13.88
C PRO A 184 23.84 -12.27 -13.82
N LYS A 185 25.15 -12.46 -13.62
CA LYS A 185 26.13 -11.35 -13.49
C LYS A 185 26.44 -10.69 -14.84
N THR A 186 26.21 -11.40 -15.94
CA THR A 186 26.47 -10.96 -17.30
C THR A 186 25.18 -10.94 -18.11
N ARG A 187 25.15 -10.13 -19.17
CA ARG A 187 24.07 -10.12 -20.16
C ARG A 187 24.55 -10.77 -21.46
N LEU A 188 23.58 -11.16 -22.29
CA LEU A 188 23.85 -11.73 -23.61
C LEU A 188 24.35 -10.68 -24.62
N TYR A 189 23.91 -9.43 -24.48
CA TYR A 189 24.26 -8.33 -25.38
C TYR A 189 24.92 -7.17 -24.62
N ASN A 190 25.85 -6.47 -25.28
CA ASN A 190 26.46 -5.26 -24.77
C ASN A 190 25.54 -4.05 -25.08
N ASP A 191 24.73 -3.66 -24.12
CA ASP A 191 24.02 -2.38 -24.18
C ASP A 191 25.04 -1.26 -23.92
N ASN A 192 25.54 -0.63 -24.99
CA ASN A 192 26.40 0.57 -24.97
C ASN A 192 25.72 1.80 -24.33
N GLY A 193 25.14 1.68 -23.12
CA GLY A 193 24.24 2.71 -22.58
C GLY A 193 23.41 2.38 -21.35
N GLY A 194 23.91 1.59 -20.39
CA GLY A 194 23.74 1.94 -18.97
C GLY A 194 22.37 1.88 -18.27
N SER A 195 21.28 1.31 -18.81
CA SER A 195 19.99 1.30 -18.05
C SER A 195 20.02 0.40 -16.80
N LEU A 196 20.36 -0.89 -16.96
CA LEU A 196 20.31 -1.84 -15.84
C LEU A 196 21.59 -1.89 -14.96
N ILE A 197 22.76 -1.43 -15.44
CA ILE A 197 23.93 -1.21 -14.56
C ILE A 197 23.66 -0.03 -13.63
N LYS A 198 23.09 1.08 -14.15
CA LYS A 198 22.63 2.18 -13.29
C LYS A 198 21.56 1.73 -12.31
N SER A 199 20.62 0.87 -12.74
CA SER A 199 19.58 0.33 -11.85
C SER A 199 20.15 -0.57 -10.72
N ILE A 200 21.13 -1.43 -11.05
CA ILE A 200 21.84 -2.27 -10.07
C ILE A 200 22.66 -1.39 -9.11
N ASP A 201 23.40 -0.41 -9.61
CA ASP A 201 24.18 0.50 -8.77
C ASP A 201 23.28 1.41 -7.90
N GLU A 202 22.15 1.86 -8.42
CA GLU A 202 21.18 2.65 -7.67
C GLU A 202 20.51 1.82 -6.57
N SER A 203 20.17 0.57 -6.85
CA SER A 203 19.65 -0.35 -5.83
C SER A 203 20.70 -0.68 -4.76
N ARG A 204 21.97 -0.90 -5.14
CA ARG A 204 23.10 -1.05 -4.21
C ARG A 204 23.30 0.20 -3.35
N LYS A 205 23.27 1.40 -3.92
CA LYS A 205 23.37 2.67 -3.18
C LYS A 205 22.23 2.84 -2.18
N ARG A 206 20.98 2.48 -2.54
CA ARG A 206 19.83 2.53 -1.61
C ARG A 206 19.99 1.57 -0.43
N ILE A 207 20.52 0.37 -0.66
CA ILE A 207 20.78 -0.61 0.39
C ILE A 207 21.89 -0.12 1.33
N LEU A 208 22.98 0.44 0.77
CA LEU A 208 24.11 0.95 1.56
C LEU A 208 23.76 2.19 2.39
N ARG A 209 22.90 3.09 1.88
CA ARG A 209 22.41 4.25 2.63
C ARG A 209 21.59 3.88 3.86
N ARG A 210 20.92 2.72 3.86
CA ARG A 210 20.16 2.21 5.02
C ARG A 210 21.01 1.60 6.13
N LYS A 211 22.31 1.34 5.90
CA LYS A 211 23.23 0.79 6.91
C LYS A 211 23.97 1.87 7.73
N LYS A 212 23.76 3.16 7.46
CA LYS A 212 24.47 4.29 8.11
C LYS A 212 23.66 4.98 9.22
N TYR A 213 22.57 4.38 9.70
CA TYR A 213 21.82 4.83 10.88
C TYR A 213 21.61 3.66 11.83
#